data_AF-A0A9E5BLZ0-F1
#
_entry.id   AF-A0A9E5BLZ0-F1
#
_cell.length_a   1.000
_cell.length_b   1.000
_cell.length_c   1.000
_cell.angle_alpha   90.00
_cell.angle_beta   90.00
_cell.angle_gamma   90.00
#
_symmetry.space_group_name_H-M   'P 1'
#
loop_
_entity.id
_entity.type
_entity.pdbx_description
1 polymer ?
#
loop_
_entity_poly.entity_id
_entity_poly.type
_entity_poly.pdbx_seq_one_letter_code
_entity_poly.pdbx_strand_id
1 'polypeptide(L)'
;EQERLIEGARQDLMQRGIPNAKDAPIPAEMFAEQADKRVRLGLILSDLVKLHNLTATPDQIKASIEETAATYEDPKEVVRWYYSDPSRLKEVEAVVLEENVVKHICGLAKVTDKSVSFEELSKMS
;
A
#
# COMPACT_ATOMS: atom_id res chain seq x y z
N GLU A 1 -12.09 -4.22 10.45
CA GLU A 1 -11.37 -2.99 10.04
C GLU A 1 -11.38 -1.90 11.11
N GLN A 2 -12.55 -1.54 11.64
CA GLN A 2 -12.66 -0.53 12.71
C GLN A 2 -11.82 -0.90 13.95
N GLU A 3 -11.85 -2.15 14.40
CA GLU A 3 -10.98 -2.64 15.49
C GLU A 3 -9.49 -2.54 15.16
N ARG A 4 -9.10 -2.83 13.91
CA ARG A 4 -7.71 -2.70 13.44
C ARG A 4 -7.24 -1.24 13.50
N LEU A 5 -8.11 -0.30 13.13
CA LEU A 5 -7.84 1.14 13.20
C LEU A 5 -7.71 1.63 14.64
N ILE A 6 -8.57 1.15 15.56
CA ILE A 6 -8.48 1.45 16.99
C ILE A 6 -7.17 0.93 17.57
N GLU A 7 -6.77 -0.29 17.23
CA GLU A 7 -5.51 -0.87 17.70
C GLU A 7 -4.30 -0.11 17.15
N GLY A 8 -4.34 0.31 15.88
CA GLY A 8 -3.31 1.19 15.32
C GLY A 8 -3.22 2.53 16.05
N ALA A 9 -4.36 3.18 16.31
CA ALA A 9 -4.40 4.43 17.07
C ALA A 9 -3.85 4.26 18.50
N ARG A 10 -4.12 3.12 19.14
CA ARG A 10 -3.55 2.77 20.45
C ARG A 10 -2.03 2.61 20.38
N GLN A 11 -1.51 1.94 19.35
CA GLN A 11 -0.08 1.79 19.11
C GLN A 11 0.61 3.14 18.90
N ASP A 12 0.01 4.04 18.12
CA ASP A 12 0.53 5.40 17.92
C ASP A 12 0.60 6.20 19.23
N LEU A 13 -0.43 6.09 20.09
CA LEU A 13 -0.42 6.74 21.41
C LEU A 13 0.69 6.18 22.31
N MET A 14 0.93 4.87 22.27
CA MET A 14 2.03 4.24 22.99
C MET A 14 3.39 4.72 22.49
N GLN A 15 3.59 4.80 21.17
CA GLN A 15 4.84 5.30 20.58
C GLN A 15 5.12 6.77 20.92
N ARG A 16 4.06 7.57 21.07
CA ARG A 16 4.15 8.97 21.50
C ARG A 16 4.35 9.14 23.02
N GLY A 17 4.44 8.05 23.78
CA GLY A 17 4.68 8.08 25.22
C GLY A 17 3.50 8.55 26.07
N ILE A 18 2.27 8.49 25.53
CA ILE A 18 1.07 8.89 26.26
C ILE A 18 0.80 7.85 27.38
N PRO A 19 0.75 8.25 28.66
CA PRO A 19 0.44 7.34 29.76
C PRO A 19 -0.97 6.77 29.62
N ASN A 20 -1.15 5.51 30.01
CA ASN A 20 -2.43 4.77 29.92
C ASN A 20 -3.00 4.62 28.50
N ALA A 21 -2.18 4.76 27.45
CA ALA A 21 -2.61 4.56 26.06
C ALA A 21 -3.32 3.21 25.82
N LYS A 22 -2.93 2.15 26.52
CA LYS A 22 -3.56 0.82 26.41
C LYS A 22 -5.04 0.81 26.82
N ASP A 23 -5.36 1.55 27.88
CA ASP A 23 -6.70 1.60 28.47
C ASP A 23 -7.48 2.84 28.04
N ALA A 24 -6.89 3.67 27.18
CA ALA A 24 -7.55 4.87 26.66
C ALA A 24 -8.86 4.49 25.96
N PRO A 25 -10.00 5.10 26.34
CA PRO A 25 -11.26 4.89 25.65
C PRO A 25 -11.16 5.58 24.29
N ILE A 26 -11.03 4.78 23.24
CA ILE A 26 -11.00 5.24 21.86
C ILE A 26 -12.39 4.97 21.26
N PRO A 27 -13.22 6.01 21.03
CA PRO A 27 -14.55 5.84 20.46
C PRO A 27 -14.47 5.21 19.08
N ALA A 28 -15.19 4.11 18.89
CA ALA A 28 -15.14 3.37 17.63
C ALA A 28 -15.72 4.21 16.48
N GLU A 29 -16.69 5.10 16.75
CA GLU A 29 -17.33 5.95 15.75
C GLU A 29 -16.33 6.85 15.01
N MET A 30 -15.21 7.22 15.66
CA MET A 30 -14.14 8.01 15.04
C MET A 30 -13.53 7.33 13.81
N PHE A 31 -13.60 6.00 13.74
CA PHE A 31 -13.01 5.20 12.65
C PHE A 31 -14.05 4.61 11.71
N ALA A 32 -15.35 4.81 11.97
CA ALA A 32 -16.42 4.18 11.19
C ALA A 32 -16.37 4.60 9.72
N GLU A 33 -16.26 5.90 9.43
CA GLU A 33 -16.19 6.41 8.06
C GLU A 33 -14.92 5.92 7.34
N GLN A 34 -13.78 5.95 8.02
CA GLN A 34 -12.51 5.49 7.46
C GLN A 34 -12.53 3.98 7.17
N ALA A 35 -13.08 3.18 8.09
CA ALA A 35 -13.24 1.75 7.92
C ALA A 35 -14.16 1.43 6.74
N ASP A 36 -15.30 2.12 6.62
CA ASP A 36 -16.25 1.95 5.51
C ASP A 36 -15.57 2.26 4.17
N LYS A 37 -14.86 3.40 4.06
CA LYS A 37 -14.10 3.76 2.85
C LYS A 37 -13.08 2.68 2.48
N ARG A 38 -12.30 2.18 3.45
CA ARG A 38 -11.28 1.15 3.21
C ARG A 38 -11.88 -0.17 2.76
N VAL A 39 -12.95 -0.62 3.40
CA VAL A 39 -13.65 -1.86 3.02
C VAL A 39 -14.22 -1.73 1.61
N ARG A 40 -14.92 -0.64 1.31
CA ARG A 40 -15.47 -0.39 -0.03
C ARG A 40 -14.39 -0.35 -1.11
N LEU A 41 -13.30 0.36 -0.86
CA LEU A 41 -12.18 0.42 -1.80
C LEU A 41 -11.57 -0.96 -2.02
N GLY A 42 -11.33 -1.72 -0.94
CA GLY A 42 -10.80 -3.08 -1.04
C GLY A 42 -11.70 -4.00 -1.86
N LEU A 43 -13.02 -3.90 -1.72
CA LEU A 43 -13.98 -4.65 -2.53
C LEU A 43 -13.93 -4.24 -4.00
N ILE A 44 -13.97 -2.93 -4.30
CA ILE A 44 -13.90 -2.40 -5.67
C ILE A 44 -12.61 -2.87 -6.37
N LEU A 45 -11.47 -2.73 -5.70
CA LEU A 45 -10.18 -3.16 -6.24
C LEU A 45 -10.16 -4.67 -6.46
N SER A 46 -10.64 -5.47 -5.49
CA SER A 46 -10.71 -6.92 -5.62
C SER A 46 -11.58 -7.37 -6.80
N ASP A 47 -12.71 -6.71 -7.03
CA ASP A 47 -13.59 -7.01 -8.14
C ASP A 47 -12.99 -6.56 -9.48
N LEU A 48 -12.30 -5.42 -9.52
CA LEU A 48 -11.61 -4.93 -10.71
C LEU A 48 -10.46 -5.86 -11.13
N VAL A 49 -9.67 -6.33 -10.16
CA VAL A 49 -8.61 -7.34 -10.37
C VAL A 49 -9.18 -8.59 -11.02
N LYS A 50 -10.30 -9.10 -10.50
CA LYS A 50 -10.96 -10.30 -11.05
C LYS A 50 -11.55 -10.05 -12.43
N LEU A 51 -12.24 -8.93 -12.63
CA LEU A 51 -12.93 -8.62 -13.89
C LEU A 51 -11.95 -8.49 -15.06
N HIS A 52 -10.77 -7.92 -14.81
CA HIS A 52 -9.73 -7.70 -15.81
C HIS A 52 -8.62 -8.75 -15.78
N ASN A 53 -8.75 -9.81 -14.96
CA ASN A 53 -7.74 -10.85 -14.77
C ASN A 53 -6.34 -10.27 -14.53
N LEU A 54 -6.26 -9.23 -13.69
CA LEU A 54 -4.98 -8.61 -13.35
C LEU A 54 -4.20 -9.56 -12.44
N THR A 55 -2.98 -9.87 -12.82
CA THR A 55 -2.09 -10.75 -12.07
C THR A 55 -0.68 -10.19 -12.12
N ALA A 56 0.08 -10.35 -11.04
CA ALA A 56 1.51 -10.10 -11.07
C ALA A 56 2.19 -11.24 -11.85
N THR A 57 2.87 -10.90 -12.94
CA THR A 57 3.58 -11.91 -13.74
C THR A 57 4.94 -12.26 -13.09
N PRO A 58 5.47 -13.48 -13.28
CA PRO A 58 6.77 -13.85 -12.75
C PRO A 58 7.90 -12.90 -13.15
N ASP A 59 7.86 -12.38 -14.38
CA ASP A 59 8.85 -11.44 -14.90
C ASP A 59 8.76 -10.08 -14.19
N GLN A 60 7.55 -9.58 -13.91
CA GLN A 60 7.38 -8.33 -13.14
C GLN A 60 7.83 -8.48 -11.69
N ILE A 61 7.52 -9.61 -11.06
CA ILE A 61 7.96 -9.91 -9.68
C ILE A 61 9.49 -9.93 -9.63
N LYS A 62 10.12 -10.63 -10.58
CA LYS A 62 11.58 -10.67 -10.69
C LYS A 62 12.17 -9.27 -10.91
N ALA A 63 11.61 -8.49 -11.82
CA ALA A 63 12.07 -7.14 -12.11
C ALA A 63 11.98 -6.23 -10.86
N SER A 64 10.87 -6.29 -10.12
CA SER A 64 10.67 -5.52 -8.88
C SER A 64 11.70 -5.90 -7.79
N ILE A 65 12.00 -7.20 -7.66
CA ILE A 65 13.05 -7.69 -6.75
C ILE A 65 14.42 -7.19 -7.19
N GLU A 66 14.74 -7.26 -8.47
CA GLU A 66 16.02 -6.81 -9.02
C GLU A 66 16.20 -5.29 -8.87
N GLU A 67 15.16 -4.50 -9.10
CA GLU A 67 15.15 -3.05 -8.89
C GLU A 67 15.39 -2.71 -7.42
N THR A 68 14.65 -3.37 -6.52
CA THR A 68 14.84 -3.19 -5.07
C THR A 68 16.26 -3.57 -4.66
N ALA A 69 16.75 -4.72 -5.12
CA ALA A 69 18.07 -5.25 -4.78
C ALA A 69 19.21 -4.38 -5.33
N ALA A 70 19.03 -3.71 -6.47
CA ALA A 70 20.03 -2.84 -7.07
C ALA A 70 20.41 -1.63 -6.19
N THR A 71 19.56 -1.27 -5.22
CA THR A 71 19.83 -0.19 -4.27
C THR A 71 20.78 -0.59 -3.13
N TYR A 72 21.07 -1.89 -2.98
CA TYR A 72 21.91 -2.43 -1.92
C TYR A 72 23.35 -2.73 -2.40
N GLU A 73 24.27 -2.82 -1.45
CA GLU A 73 25.69 -3.09 -1.72
C GLU A 73 25.93 -4.48 -2.36
N ASP A 74 25.15 -5.49 -1.96
CA ASP A 74 25.16 -6.83 -2.57
C ASP A 74 23.76 -7.22 -3.07
N PRO A 75 23.42 -6.87 -4.33
CA PRO A 75 22.12 -7.20 -4.91
C PRO A 75 21.84 -8.71 -4.97
N LYS A 76 22.87 -9.55 -5.10
CA LYS A 76 22.69 -11.00 -5.25
C LYS A 76 22.22 -11.64 -3.95
N GLU A 77 22.74 -11.18 -2.83
CA GLU A 77 22.29 -11.60 -1.50
C GLU A 77 20.82 -11.22 -1.27
N VAL A 78 20.43 -10.00 -1.64
CA VAL A 78 19.06 -9.51 -1.49
C VAL A 78 18.08 -10.32 -2.36
N VAL A 79 18.42 -10.56 -3.62
CA VAL A 79 17.62 -11.43 -4.50
C VAL A 79 17.44 -12.82 -3.87
N ARG A 80 18.52 -13.45 -3.40
CA ARG A 80 18.44 -14.76 -2.76
C ARG A 80 17.59 -14.73 -1.49
N TRP A 81 17.66 -13.65 -0.72
CA TRP A 81 16.87 -13.45 0.48
C TRP A 81 15.37 -13.37 0.19
N TYR A 82 14.95 -12.74 -0.91
CA TYR A 82 13.54 -12.77 -1.33
C TYR A 82 13.10 -14.18 -1.74
N TYR A 83 13.90 -14.88 -2.56
CA TYR A 83 13.56 -16.22 -3.06
C TYR A 83 13.68 -17.33 -2.00
N SER A 84 14.34 -17.10 -0.87
CA SER A 84 14.47 -18.09 0.19
C SER A 84 13.21 -18.24 1.05
N ASP A 85 12.27 -17.29 0.96
CA ASP A 85 11.03 -17.30 1.74
C ASP A 85 9.81 -16.97 0.87
N PRO A 86 8.90 -17.93 0.65
CA PRO A 86 7.67 -17.71 -0.13
C PRO A 86 6.78 -16.58 0.40
N SER A 87 6.85 -16.24 1.69
CA SER A 87 6.07 -15.13 2.25
C SER A 87 6.54 -13.78 1.71
N ARG A 88 7.85 -13.59 1.53
CA ARG A 88 8.45 -12.38 0.96
C ARG A 88 8.09 -12.22 -0.51
N LEU A 89 8.06 -13.33 -1.24
CA LEU A 89 7.60 -13.31 -2.64
C LEU A 89 6.14 -12.88 -2.75
N LYS A 90 5.28 -13.28 -1.82
CA LYS A 90 3.88 -12.83 -1.79
C LYS A 90 3.73 -11.34 -1.51
N GLU A 91 4.61 -10.77 -0.68
CA GLU A 91 4.62 -9.32 -0.44
C GLU A 91 4.98 -8.56 -1.72
N VAL A 92 6.00 -9.00 -2.45
CA VAL A 92 6.35 -8.42 -3.75
C VAL A 92 5.24 -8.62 -4.77
N GLU A 93 4.64 -9.80 -4.81
CA GLU A 93 3.50 -10.10 -5.69
C GLU A 93 2.33 -9.13 -5.46
N ALA A 94 2.03 -8.83 -4.19
CA ALA A 94 0.99 -7.87 -3.84
C ALA A 94 1.31 -6.45 -4.33
N VAL A 95 2.56 -5.99 -4.18
CA VAL A 95 3.02 -4.68 -4.67
C VAL A 95 2.90 -4.59 -6.19
N VAL A 96 3.40 -5.60 -6.91
CA VAL A 96 3.32 -5.64 -8.38
C VAL A 96 1.88 -5.71 -8.86
N LEU A 97 1.01 -6.44 -8.16
CA LEU A 97 -0.41 -6.48 -8.46
C LEU A 97 -1.06 -5.10 -8.28
N GLU A 98 -0.73 -4.38 -7.21
CA GLU A 98 -1.20 -3.02 -6.96
C GLU A 98 -0.76 -2.07 -8.08
N GLU A 99 0.51 -2.13 -8.51
CA GLU A 99 1.01 -1.35 -9.64
C GLU A 99 0.24 -1.64 -10.94
N ASN A 100 -0.04 -2.93 -11.21
CA ASN A 100 -0.83 -3.33 -12.38
C ASN A 100 -2.25 -2.75 -12.33
N VAL A 101 -2.88 -2.73 -11.15
CA VAL A 101 -4.21 -2.13 -10.95
C VAL A 101 -4.17 -0.62 -11.17
N VAL A 102 -3.20 0.09 -10.58
CA VAL A 102 -3.03 1.53 -10.75
C VAL A 102 -2.81 1.85 -12.23
N LYS A 103 -1.92 1.14 -12.90
CA LYS A 103 -1.63 1.30 -14.33
C LYS A 103 -2.88 1.08 -15.19
N HIS A 104 -3.67 0.06 -14.89
CA HIS A 104 -4.91 -0.23 -15.60
C HIS A 104 -5.93 0.91 -15.44
N ILE A 105 -6.13 1.39 -14.21
CA ILE A 105 -7.05 2.51 -13.92
C ILE A 105 -6.56 3.79 -14.60
N CYS A 106 -5.27 4.11 -14.50
CA CYS A 106 -4.68 5.27 -15.18
C CYS A 106 -4.82 5.20 -16.70
N GLY A 107 -4.75 3.99 -17.29
CA GLY A 107 -4.99 3.76 -18.72
C GLY A 107 -6.43 3.99 -19.16
N LEU A 108 -7.40 3.81 -18.25
CA LEU A 108 -8.82 4.12 -18.49
C LEU A 108 -9.18 5.57 -18.14
N ALA A 109 -8.40 6.19 -17.27
CA ALA A 109 -8.64 7.55 -16.81
C ALA A 109 -8.29 8.58 -17.88
N LYS A 110 -9.10 9.63 -17.99
CA LYS A 110 -8.77 10.79 -18.80
C LYS A 110 -7.75 11.64 -18.04
N VAL A 111 -6.47 11.48 -18.36
CA VAL A 111 -5.39 12.31 -17.81
C VAL A 111 -5.41 13.68 -18.49
N THR A 112 -5.35 14.74 -17.70
CA THR A 112 -5.25 16.12 -18.19
C THR A 112 -4.07 16.81 -17.54
N ASP A 113 -3.10 17.25 -18.35
CA ASP A 113 -1.97 18.01 -17.85
C ASP A 113 -2.42 19.41 -17.43
N LYS A 114 -2.10 19.79 -16.20
CA LYS A 114 -2.33 21.13 -15.67
C LYS A 114 -1.00 21.75 -15.31
N SER A 115 -0.65 22.84 -15.99
CA SER A 115 0.49 23.66 -15.61
C SER A 115 0.21 24.31 -14.25
N VAL A 116 1.08 24.07 -13.29
CA VAL A 116 1.03 24.66 -11.93
C VAL A 116 2.36 25.29 -11.63
N SER A 117 2.34 26.39 -10.88
CA SER A 117 3.55 27.04 -10.37
C SER A 117 4.19 26.23 -9.24
N PHE A 118 5.47 26.48 -8.96
CA PHE A 118 6.18 25.87 -7.83
C PHE A 118 5.51 26.19 -6.49
N GLU A 119 4.97 27.41 -6.32
CA GLU A 119 4.27 27.82 -5.11
C GLU A 119 2.96 27.02 -4.91
N GLU A 120 2.22 26.77 -5.99
CA GLU A 120 1.01 25.94 -5.95
C GLU A 120 1.35 24.49 -5.64
N LEU A 121 2.39 23.93 -6.27
CA LEU A 121 2.84 22.57 -6.01
C LEU A 121 3.24 22.37 -4.54
N SER A 122 3.98 23.33 -3.97
CA SER A 122 4.42 23.28 -2.57
C SER A 122 3.28 23.34 -1.55
N LYS A 123 2.08 23.81 -1.95
CA LYS A 123 0.88 23.80 -1.09
C LYS A 123 0.06 22.52 -1.22
N MET A 124 0.34 21.69 -2.23
CA MET A 124 -0.36 20.43 -2.50
C MET A 124 0.35 19.22 -1.90
N SER A 125 1.65 19.33 -1.59
CA SER A 125 2.46 18.34 -0.86
C SER A 125 2.24 18.41 0.64
#